data_AF-A0A1B6JV55-F1
#
_entry.id   AF-A0A1B6JV55-F1
#
_cell.length_a   1.000
_cell.length_b   1.000
_cell.length_c   1.000
_cell.angle_alpha   90.00
_cell.angle_beta   90.00
_cell.angle_gamma   90.00
#
_symmetry.space_group_name_H-M   'P 1'
#
loop_
_entity.id
_entity.type
_entity.pdbx_description
1 polymer ?
#
loop_
_entity_poly.entity_id
_entity_poly.type
_entity_poly.pdbx_seq_one_letter_code
_entity_poly.pdbx_strand_id
1 'polypeptide(L)'
;MKNPFWINFILTILLGTCINLGETSGEPEWSNTYVVKGMLYIPYAELSEPIAAWYDSNLGSSRIDYYGGMVKTYQLSTETQFGISRKLAPMTTETELNAI
;
A
#
# COMPACT_ATOMS: atom_id res chain seq x y z
N MET A 1 -44.67 -22.00 41.53
CA MET A 1 -43.99 -22.95 40.61
C MET A 1 -42.59 -22.41 40.36
N LYS A 2 -41.54 -23.15 40.69
CA LYS A 2 -40.14 -22.68 40.58
C LYS A 2 -39.74 -22.67 39.10
N ASN A 3 -39.21 -21.55 38.59
CA ASN A 3 -38.75 -21.46 37.22
C ASN A 3 -37.66 -22.52 36.94
N PRO A 4 -37.73 -23.25 35.81
CA PRO A 4 -36.73 -24.24 35.45
C PRO A 4 -35.34 -23.60 35.39
N PHE A 5 -34.38 -24.20 36.10
CA PHE A 5 -32.98 -23.75 36.15
C PHE A 5 -32.35 -23.54 34.76
N TRP A 6 -32.81 -24.29 33.75
CA TRP A 6 -32.32 -24.24 32.39
C TRP A 6 -32.76 -23.00 31.59
N ILE A 7 -33.89 -22.38 31.94
CA ILE A 7 -34.36 -21.14 31.29
C ILE A 7 -33.44 -19.97 31.62
N ASN A 8 -32.98 -19.90 32.87
CA ASN A 8 -31.99 -18.89 33.27
C ASN A 8 -30.65 -19.13 32.56
N PHE A 9 -30.25 -20.39 32.35
CA PHE A 9 -29.00 -20.72 31.66
C PHE A 9 -29.01 -20.27 30.18
N ILE A 10 -30.12 -20.48 29.47
CA ILE A 10 -30.27 -20.03 28.08
C ILE A 10 -30.30 -18.50 27.98
N LEU A 11 -30.96 -17.83 28.93
CA LEU A 11 -31.03 -16.37 28.97
C LEU A 11 -29.65 -15.74 29.21
N THR A 12 -28.81 -16.33 30.06
CA THR A 12 -27.44 -15.86 30.32
C THR A 12 -26.53 -16.03 29.09
N ILE A 13 -26.71 -17.10 28.30
CA ILE A 13 -25.95 -17.30 27.06
C ILE A 13 -26.39 -16.28 25.99
N LEU A 14 -27.69 -16.01 25.86
CA LEU A 14 -28.21 -15.02 24.90
C LEU A 14 -27.86 -13.57 25.26
N LEU A 15 -27.79 -13.22 26.55
CA LEU A 15 -27.29 -11.91 27.00
C LEU A 15 -25.76 -11.80 26.93
N GLY A 16 -25.02 -12.91 27.02
CA GLY A 16 -23.56 -12.91 26.91
C GLY A 16 -23.04 -12.70 25.48
N THR A 17 -23.83 -13.07 24.46
CA THR A 17 -23.43 -12.93 23.05
C THR A 17 -23.74 -11.57 22.45
N CYS A 18 -24.56 -10.72 23.09
CA CYS A 18 -24.89 -9.38 22.57
C CYS A 18 -23.89 -8.28 22.94
N ILE A 19 -22.80 -8.59 23.66
CA ILE A 19 -21.87 -7.58 24.21
C ILE A 19 -20.67 -7.27 23.27
N ASN A 20 -20.59 -7.85 22.06
CA ASN A 20 -19.49 -7.57 21.12
C ASN A 20 -19.95 -6.82 19.86
N LEU A 21 -20.95 -5.94 19.99
CA LEU A 21 -21.39 -5.06 18.91
C LEU A 21 -20.83 -3.66 19.13
N GLY A 22 -19.63 -3.42 18.58
CA GLY A 22 -19.14 -2.08 18.28
C GLY A 22 -18.09 -1.55 19.24
N GLU A 23 -16.90 -2.13 19.23
CA GLU A 23 -15.69 -1.35 19.49
C GLU A 23 -15.05 -1.04 18.14
N THR A 24 -15.39 0.11 17.56
CA THR A 24 -14.42 0.82 16.71
C THR A 24 -13.68 1.74 17.66
N SER A 25 -12.58 1.23 18.23
CA SER A 25 -11.64 2.05 18.98
C SER A 25 -11.31 3.30 18.15
N GLY A 26 -11.24 4.47 18.78
CA GLY A 26 -10.90 5.74 18.12
C GLY A 26 -9.43 5.82 17.66
N GLU A 27 -8.83 4.67 17.35
CA GLU A 27 -7.47 4.53 16.91
C GLU A 27 -7.38 4.88 15.42
N PRO A 28 -6.34 5.61 15.00
CA PRO A 28 -6.13 5.87 13.59
C PRO A 28 -5.81 4.56 12.86
N GLU A 29 -6.69 4.14 11.96
CA GLU A 29 -6.41 3.07 11.02
C GLU A 29 -5.55 3.61 9.86
N TRP A 30 -4.43 2.93 9.61
CA TRP A 30 -3.54 3.25 8.53
C TRP A 30 -3.94 2.47 7.27
N SER A 31 -3.94 3.15 6.12
CA SER A 31 -4.18 2.51 4.84
C SER A 31 -3.11 1.47 4.52
N ASN A 32 -3.47 0.42 3.77
CA ASN A 32 -2.53 -0.52 3.18
C ASN A 32 -1.95 -0.03 1.83
N THR A 33 -2.53 1.02 1.28
CA THR A 33 -2.15 1.58 -0.02
C THR A 33 -1.88 3.07 0.10
N TYR A 34 -0.77 3.53 -0.46
CA TYR A 34 -0.35 4.92 -0.43
C TYR A 34 0.02 5.43 -1.82
N VAL A 35 -0.28 6.70 -2.04
CA VAL A 35 0.20 7.47 -3.19
C VAL A 35 0.84 8.74 -2.66
N VAL A 36 2.04 9.03 -3.13
CA VAL A 36 2.79 10.23 -2.74
C VAL A 36 3.32 10.95 -3.98
N LYS A 37 3.32 12.27 -3.90
CA LYS A 37 4.06 13.14 -4.81
C LYS A 37 5.14 13.84 -4.00
N GLY A 38 6.34 13.92 -4.56
CA GLY A 38 7.49 14.52 -3.87
C GLY A 38 8.44 15.16 -4.85
N MET A 39 9.51 15.72 -4.30
CA MET A 39 10.63 16.26 -5.06
C MET A 39 11.89 15.48 -4.69
N LEU A 40 12.53 14.85 -5.66
CA LEU A 40 13.82 14.21 -5.50
C LEU A 40 14.92 15.26 -5.68
N TYR A 41 15.80 15.37 -4.69
CA TYR A 41 16.98 16.23 -4.75
C TYR A 41 18.23 15.35 -4.80
N ILE A 42 19.04 15.53 -5.84
CA ILE A 42 20.33 14.87 -5.99
C ILE A 42 21.41 15.97 -5.99
N PRO A 43 21.93 16.37 -4.81
CA PRO A 43 22.74 17.59 -4.70
C PRO A 43 24.00 17.59 -5.57
N TYR A 44 24.70 16.44 -5.66
CA TYR A 44 25.93 16.35 -6.45
C TYR A 44 25.69 16.49 -7.96
N ALA A 45 24.46 16.28 -8.43
CA ALA A 45 24.07 16.41 -9.82
C ALA A 45 23.32 17.72 -10.10
N GLU A 46 23.14 18.57 -9.07
CA GLU A 46 22.32 19.79 -9.13
C GLU A 46 20.90 19.52 -9.68
N LEU A 47 20.41 18.29 -9.50
CA LEU A 47 19.14 17.85 -10.04
C LEU A 47 18.05 17.94 -8.97
N SER A 48 16.96 18.60 -9.34
CA SER A 48 15.70 18.55 -8.61
C SER A 48 14.62 18.10 -9.57
N GLU A 49 13.96 16.98 -9.29
CA GLU A 49 12.87 16.49 -10.14
C GLU A 49 11.62 16.05 -9.35
N PRO A 50 10.41 16.26 -9.91
CA PRO A 50 9.19 15.75 -9.30
C PRO A 50 9.12 14.23 -9.46
N ILE A 51 8.65 13.57 -8.40
CA ILE A 51 8.40 12.13 -8.39
C ILE A 51 6.95 11.84 -8.02
N ALA A 52 6.43 10.72 -8.52
CA ALA A 52 5.21 10.10 -8.03
C ALA A 52 5.50 8.65 -7.62
N ALA A 53 5.02 8.23 -6.46
CA ALA A 53 5.20 6.88 -5.99
C ALA A 53 3.91 6.26 -5.46
N TRP A 54 3.83 4.94 -5.61
CA TRP A 54 2.71 4.11 -5.17
C TRP A 54 3.26 2.95 -4.35
N TYR A 55 2.56 2.60 -3.28
CA TYR A 55 2.83 1.42 -2.48
C TYR A 55 1.52 0.71 -2.17
N ASP A 56 1.49 -0.61 -2.32
CA ASP A 56 0.37 -1.47 -1.96
C ASP A 56 0.90 -2.69 -1.20
N SER A 57 0.64 -2.74 0.10
CA SER A 57 1.07 -3.85 0.96
C SER A 57 0.27 -5.13 0.70
N ASN A 58 -1.00 -5.02 0.26
CA ASN A 58 -1.83 -6.19 -0.03
C ASN A 58 -1.28 -6.94 -1.25
N LEU A 59 -0.79 -6.21 -2.25
CA LEU A 59 -0.14 -6.78 -3.43
C LEU A 59 1.37 -7.02 -3.23
N GLY A 60 1.96 -6.46 -2.17
CA GLY A 60 3.40 -6.51 -1.94
C GLY A 60 4.20 -5.79 -3.04
N SER A 61 3.65 -4.68 -3.54
CA SER A 61 4.19 -4.00 -4.71
C SER A 61 4.38 -2.50 -4.48
N SER A 62 5.41 -1.94 -5.11
CA SER A 62 5.58 -0.49 -5.20
C SER A 62 6.07 -0.06 -6.58
N ARG A 63 5.84 1.23 -6.89
CA ARG A 63 6.30 1.89 -8.10
C ARG A 63 6.79 3.30 -7.80
N ILE A 64 7.88 3.72 -8.45
CA ILE A 64 8.33 5.11 -8.46
C ILE A 64 8.51 5.57 -9.90
N ASP A 65 7.87 6.69 -10.24
CA ASP A 65 7.98 7.37 -11.52
C ASP A 65 8.80 8.65 -11.33
N TYR A 66 9.85 8.81 -12.14
CA TYR A 66 10.77 9.96 -12.14
C TYR A 66 11.20 10.31 -13.58
N TYR A 67 11.93 11.41 -13.76
CA TYR A 67 12.19 12.01 -15.08
C TYR A 67 10.91 12.26 -15.90
N GLY A 68 9.91 12.92 -15.29
CA GLY A 68 8.62 13.18 -15.96
C GLY A 68 7.81 11.91 -16.26
N GLY A 69 8.12 10.80 -15.58
CA GLY A 69 7.51 9.50 -15.81
C GLY A 69 8.19 8.69 -16.92
N MET A 70 9.25 9.19 -17.54
CA MET A 70 10.02 8.40 -18.52
C MET A 70 10.65 7.17 -17.88
N VAL A 71 11.16 7.31 -16.65
CA VAL A 71 11.76 6.19 -15.92
C VAL A 71 10.83 5.71 -14.82
N LYS A 72 10.69 4.39 -14.72
CA LYS A 72 9.86 3.72 -13.71
C LYS A 72 10.63 2.60 -13.05
N THR A 73 10.56 2.52 -11.73
CA THR A 73 11.01 1.35 -10.98
C THR A 73 9.83 0.65 -10.35
N TYR A 74 9.91 -0.69 -10.29
CA TYR A 74 8.91 -1.55 -9.69
C TYR A 74 9.60 -2.51 -8.73
N GLN A 75 9.05 -2.67 -7.55
CA GLN A 75 9.48 -3.65 -6.56
C GLN A 75 8.30 -4.56 -6.32
N LEU A 76 8.43 -5.83 -6.68
CA LEU A 76 7.32 -6.78 -6.77
C LEU A 76 7.69 -8.01 -5.95
N SER A 77 7.18 -8.11 -4.72
CA SER A 77 7.59 -9.18 -3.79
C SER A 77 7.07 -10.56 -4.20
N THR A 78 5.97 -10.60 -4.97
CA THR A 78 5.23 -11.84 -5.30
C THR A 78 5.60 -12.45 -6.64
N GLU A 79 6.38 -11.77 -7.50
CA GLU A 79 6.72 -12.30 -8.84
C GLU A 79 7.74 -13.44 -8.81
N THR A 80 8.59 -13.53 -7.77
CA THR A 80 9.58 -14.62 -7.61
C THR A 80 9.70 -15.02 -6.14
N GLN A 81 10.40 -16.13 -5.84
CA GLN A 81 10.64 -16.59 -4.46
C GLN A 81 11.23 -15.50 -3.54
N PHE A 82 12.03 -14.59 -4.09
CA PHE A 82 12.68 -13.51 -3.33
C PHE A 82 12.24 -12.11 -3.78
N GLY A 83 11.14 -12.02 -4.53
CA GLY A 83 10.71 -10.80 -5.21
C GLY A 83 11.61 -10.40 -6.38
N ILE A 84 11.26 -9.31 -7.05
CA ILE A 84 12.05 -8.76 -8.16
C ILE A 84 11.99 -7.24 -8.17
N SER A 85 13.09 -6.63 -8.62
CA SER A 85 13.17 -5.21 -8.95
C SER A 85 13.29 -5.07 -10.47
N ARG A 86 12.39 -4.29 -11.08
CA ARG A 86 12.42 -3.98 -12.51
C ARG A 86 12.58 -2.48 -12.71
N LYS A 87 13.42 -2.09 -13.65
CA LYS A 87 13.58 -0.70 -14.09
C LYS A 87 13.21 -0.60 -15.56
N LEU A 88 12.26 0.26 -15.87
CA LEU A 88 11.91 0.66 -17.23
C LEU A 88 12.52 2.03 -17.47
N ALA A 89 13.44 2.12 -18.43
CA ALA A 89 14.04 3.37 -18.86
C ALA A 89 14.16 3.34 -20.39
N PRO A 90 13.70 4.38 -21.11
CA PRO A 90 13.97 4.50 -22.53
C PRO A 90 15.47 4.65 -22.76
N MET A 91 15.96 4.05 -23.83
CA MET A 91 17.35 4.16 -24.27
C MET A 91 17.33 4.65 -25.72
N THR A 92 18.29 5.48 -26.08
CA THR A 92 18.44 5.92 -27.48
C THR A 92 18.85 4.73 -28.35
N THR A 93 18.36 4.73 -29.60
CA THR A 93 18.81 3.82 -30.65
C THR A 93 19.98 4.40 -31.46
N GLU A 94 20.37 5.65 -31.19
CA GLU A 94 21.38 6.42 -31.92
C GLU A 94 21.08 6.60 -33.42
N THR A 95 19.86 6.27 -33.87
CA THR A 95 19.43 6.41 -35.27
C THR A 95 18.91 7.81 -35.60
N GLU A 96 18.48 8.55 -34.59
CA GLU A 96 17.89 9.88 -34.71
C GLU A 96 18.61 10.83 -33.74
N LEU A 97 18.81 12.08 -34.16
CA LEU A 97 19.29 13.14 -33.28
C LEU A 97 18.11 13.69 -32.48
N ASN A 98 18.33 14.01 -31.20
CA ASN A 98 17.37 14.76 -30.41
C ASN A 98 17.16 16.13 -31.06
N ALA A 99 16.01 16.34 -31.70
CA ALA A 99 15.58 17.63 -32.20
C ALA A 99 14.89 18.43 -31.09
N ILE A 100 15.13 19.74 -31.06
CA ILE A 100 14.49 20.71 -30.15
C ILE A 100 13.24 21.27 -30.83
#